data_AF-A0A9D4H6P0-F1
#
_entry.id   AF-A0A9D4H6P0-F1
#
_cell.length_a   1.000
_cell.length_b   1.000
_cell.length_c   1.000
_cell.angle_alpha   90.00
_cell.angle_beta   90.00
_cell.angle_gamma   90.00
#
_symmetry.space_group_name_H-M   'P 1'
#
loop_
_entity.id
_entity.type
_entity.pdbx_description
1 polymer ?
#
loop_
_entity_poly.entity_id
_entity_poly.type
_entity_poly.pdbx_seq_one_letter_code
_entity_poly.pdbx_strand_id
1 'polypeptide(L)'
;MASILCNYIDLNMDSILCKYIDLNMDSIPCKYIDLNMDSILCNYIDLNMDSILCNNIDLNMDSIPCKYIDLNMASILCNYIDLNMDSILCNYIDLNMDSILCKYIEINMDAILCNYIDLNMDSVST
;
A
#
# COMPACT_ATOMS: atom_id res chain seq x y z
N MET A 1 -22.87 4.58 -10.52
CA MET A 1 -21.80 4.78 -9.54
C MET A 1 -21.75 6.25 -9.20
N ALA A 2 -22.00 6.60 -7.94
CA ALA A 2 -21.68 7.94 -7.46
C ALA A 2 -20.16 7.98 -7.30
N SER A 3 -19.46 8.69 -8.18
CA SER A 3 -18.03 8.94 -7.99
C SER A 3 -17.89 9.91 -6.81
N ILE A 4 -17.36 9.43 -5.69
CA ILE A 4 -16.96 10.30 -4.58
C ILE A 4 -15.71 11.03 -5.04
N LEU A 5 -15.85 12.31 -5.38
CA LEU A 5 -14.69 13.18 -5.56
C LEU A 5 -14.31 13.71 -4.17
N CYS A 6 -13.26 13.16 -3.59
CA CYS A 6 -12.69 13.64 -2.33
C CYS A 6 -11.38 14.38 -2.60
N ASN A 7 -11.04 15.36 -1.77
CA ASN A 7 -9.72 15.99 -1.89
C ASN A 7 -8.64 15.09 -1.29
N TYR A 8 -8.94 14.43 -0.17
CA TYR A 8 -8.01 13.62 0.59
C TYR A 8 -8.72 12.34 1.05
N ILE A 9 -7.99 11.24 1.00
CA ILE A 9 -8.26 10.03 1.76
C ILE A 9 -7.08 9.86 2.71
N ASP A 10 -7.40 9.71 3.98
CA ASP A 10 -6.45 9.53 5.06
C ASP A 10 -7.00 8.41 5.94
N LEU A 11 -6.22 7.35 6.10
CA LEU A 11 -6.50 6.27 7.02
C LEU A 11 -5.26 6.01 7.87
N ASN A 12 -5.38 6.25 9.16
CA ASN A 12 -4.36 5.89 10.12
C ASN A 12 -4.85 4.77 11.04
N MET A 13 -4.03 3.73 11.20
CA MET A 13 -4.28 2.60 12.09
C MET A 13 -3.13 2.43 13.06
N ASP A 14 -3.39 2.78 14.32
CA ASP A 14 -2.40 2.70 15.39
C ASP A 14 -2.69 1.55 16.36
N SER A 15 -1.66 0.79 16.72
CA SER A 15 -1.70 -0.18 17.83
C SER A 15 -2.80 -1.24 17.71
N ILE A 16 -2.95 -1.84 16.54
CA ILE A 16 -3.97 -2.87 16.29
C ILE A 16 -3.44 -4.27 16.65
N LEU A 17 -4.27 -5.04 17.35
CA LEU A 17 -4.13 -6.48 17.51
C LEU A 17 -5.33 -7.19 16.87
N CYS A 18 -5.10 -7.88 15.76
CA CYS A 18 -6.16 -8.59 15.06
C CYS A 18 -5.65 -9.86 14.39
N LYS A 19 -6.53 -10.57 13.67
CA LYS A 19 -6.09 -11.72 12.84
C LYS A 19 -5.81 -11.30 11.40
N TYR A 20 -6.63 -10.42 10.86
CA TYR A 20 -6.63 -10.01 9.46
C TYR A 20 -6.89 -8.52 9.39
N ILE A 21 -6.13 -7.83 8.55
CA ILE A 21 -6.44 -6.50 8.03
C ILE A 21 -6.64 -6.68 6.52
N ASP A 22 -7.75 -6.13 6.04
CA ASP A 22 -8.11 -6.10 4.63
C ASP A 22 -8.61 -4.69 4.33
N LEU A 23 -7.92 -4.00 3.43
CA LEU A 23 -8.30 -2.69 2.94
C LEU A 23 -8.36 -2.72 1.41
N ASN A 24 -9.55 -2.49 0.88
CA ASN A 24 -9.75 -2.36 -0.56
C ASN A 24 -10.25 -0.96 -0.93
N MET A 25 -9.62 -0.36 -1.93
CA MET A 25 -10.00 0.94 -2.49
C MET A 25 -10.21 0.84 -4.00
N ASP A 26 -11.46 1.00 -4.43
CA ASP A 26 -11.86 0.89 -5.82
C ASP A 26 -12.33 2.22 -6.41
N SER A 27 -11.87 2.56 -7.61
CA SER A 27 -12.44 3.62 -8.48
C SER A 27 -12.50 5.00 -7.82
N ILE A 28 -11.39 5.45 -7.25
CA ILE A 28 -11.30 6.68 -6.47
C ILE A 28 -10.62 7.80 -7.26
N PRO A 29 -11.35 8.89 -7.59
CA PRO A 29 -10.73 10.16 -7.95
C PRO A 29 -10.50 11.01 -6.69
N CYS A 30 -9.23 11.30 -6.38
CA CYS A 30 -8.86 12.19 -5.28
C CYS A 30 -7.63 13.04 -5.61
N LYS A 31 -7.16 13.90 -4.68
CA LYS A 31 -5.84 14.52 -4.86
C LYS A 31 -4.76 13.73 -4.13
N TYR A 32 -5.05 13.22 -2.95
CA TYR A 32 -4.08 12.53 -2.10
C TYR A 32 -4.71 11.32 -1.43
N ILE A 33 -3.95 10.23 -1.38
CA ILE A 33 -4.21 9.06 -0.55
C ILE A 33 -3.02 8.93 0.39
N ASP A 34 -3.30 8.83 1.67
CA ASP A 34 -2.32 8.57 2.73
C ASP A 34 -2.87 7.42 3.58
N LEU A 35 -2.13 6.31 3.62
CA LEU A 35 -2.44 5.18 4.51
C LEU A 35 -1.24 4.95 5.42
N ASN A 36 -1.47 5.05 6.73
CA ASN A 36 -0.47 4.76 7.73
C ASN A 36 -0.90 3.60 8.63
N MET A 37 0.02 2.68 8.90
CA MET A 37 -0.17 1.53 9.76
C MET A 37 0.99 1.42 10.75
N ASP A 38 0.71 1.72 12.01
CA ASP A 38 1.72 1.77 13.06
C ASP A 38 1.48 0.70 14.12
N SER A 39 2.52 -0.07 14.44
CA SER A 39 2.53 -1.03 15.55
C SER A 39 1.41 -2.08 15.46
N ILE A 40 1.28 -2.72 14.30
CA ILE A 40 0.26 -3.74 14.03
C ILE A 40 0.79 -5.13 14.35
N LEU A 41 0.05 -5.91 15.14
CA LEU A 41 0.25 -7.35 15.29
C LEU A 41 -0.94 -8.11 14.68
N CYS A 42 -0.70 -8.80 13.57
CA CYS A 42 -1.74 -9.59 12.90
C CYS A 42 -1.18 -10.88 12.28
N ASN A 43 -2.02 -11.69 11.63
CA ASN A 43 -1.50 -12.79 10.80
C ASN A 43 -1.37 -12.35 9.33
N TYR A 44 -2.30 -11.55 8.83
CA TYR A 44 -2.39 -11.18 7.42
C TYR A 44 -2.73 -9.71 7.29
N ILE A 45 -2.05 -9.04 6.36
CA ILE A 45 -2.41 -7.72 5.83
C ILE A 45 -2.60 -7.90 4.34
N ASP A 46 -3.74 -7.45 3.83
CA ASP A 46 -4.05 -7.37 2.42
C ASP A 46 -4.49 -5.94 2.11
N LEU A 47 -3.73 -5.26 1.26
CA LEU A 47 -4.04 -3.92 0.75
C LEU A 47 -4.22 -4.00 -0.76
N ASN A 48 -5.42 -3.65 -1.23
CA ASN A 48 -5.71 -3.57 -2.65
C ASN A 48 -6.16 -2.16 -3.05
N MET A 49 -5.54 -1.61 -4.08
CA MET A 49 -5.89 -0.32 -4.66
C MET A 49 -6.10 -0.48 -6.17
N ASP A 50 -7.35 -0.32 -6.60
CA ASP A 50 -7.77 -0.54 -7.98
C ASP A 50 -8.35 0.73 -8.62
N SER A 51 -7.85 1.05 -9.82
CA SER A 51 -8.37 2.13 -10.66
C SER A 51 -8.34 3.51 -9.98
N ILE A 52 -7.21 3.87 -9.39
CA ILE A 52 -7.02 5.15 -8.69
C ILE A 52 -6.56 6.25 -9.64
N LEU A 53 -7.16 7.43 -9.50
CA LEU A 53 -6.68 8.67 -10.13
C LEU A 53 -6.41 9.71 -9.04
N CYS A 54 -5.14 10.02 -8.79
CA CYS A 54 -4.76 11.01 -7.78
C CYS A 54 -3.51 11.82 -8.17
N ASN A 55 -3.07 12.74 -7.31
CA ASN A 55 -1.75 13.35 -7.46
C ASN A 55 -0.71 12.52 -6.74
N ASN A 56 -0.96 12.15 -5.48
CA ASN A 56 0.00 11.38 -4.68
C ASN A 56 -0.70 10.21 -3.97
N ILE A 57 0.07 9.14 -3.82
CA ILE A 57 -0.21 8.01 -2.92
C ILE A 57 0.98 7.89 -1.98
N ASP A 58 0.71 7.81 -0.69
CA ASP A 58 1.68 7.55 0.37
C ASP A 58 1.19 6.36 1.19
N LEU A 59 2.00 5.31 1.30
CA LEU A 59 1.73 4.14 2.14
C LEU A 59 2.89 3.93 3.10
N ASN A 60 2.60 4.01 4.40
CA ASN A 60 3.58 3.79 5.46
C ASN A 60 3.15 2.60 6.33
N MET A 61 4.08 1.68 6.55
CA MET A 61 3.89 0.54 7.46
C MET A 61 5.06 0.41 8.41
N ASP A 62 4.80 0.60 9.70
CA ASP A 62 5.82 0.63 10.74
C ASP A 62 5.60 -0.44 11.81
N SER A 63 6.67 -1.14 12.17
CA SER A 63 6.70 -2.09 13.29
C SER A 63 5.59 -3.14 13.20
N ILE A 64 5.58 -3.90 12.10
CA ILE A 64 4.56 -4.91 11.80
C ILE A 64 5.10 -6.33 11.95
N PRO A 65 4.78 -7.05 13.05
CA PRO A 65 4.90 -8.50 13.06
C PRO A 65 3.65 -9.14 12.47
N CYS A 66 3.81 -9.88 11.38
CA CYS A 66 2.72 -10.64 10.77
C CYS A 66 3.21 -11.95 10.14
N LYS A 67 2.35 -12.69 9.44
CA LYS A 67 2.77 -13.85 8.65
C LYS A 67 2.86 -13.50 7.17
N TYR A 68 1.91 -12.72 6.66
CA TYR A 68 1.81 -12.37 5.25
C TYR A 68 1.42 -10.91 5.11
N ILE A 69 2.08 -10.23 4.19
CA ILE A 69 1.69 -8.92 3.67
C ILE A 69 1.48 -9.09 2.16
N ASP A 70 0.32 -8.68 1.68
CA ASP A 70 -0.02 -8.56 0.28
C ASP A 70 -0.41 -7.11 -0.01
N LEU A 71 0.18 -6.55 -1.05
CA LEU A 71 0.04 -5.17 -1.47
C LEU A 71 -0.13 -5.16 -2.99
N ASN A 72 -1.34 -4.92 -3.44
CA ASN A 72 -1.68 -4.88 -4.85
C ASN A 72 -2.13 -3.47 -5.25
N MET A 73 -1.48 -2.94 -6.28
CA MET A 73 -1.84 -1.67 -6.90
C MET A 73 -2.07 -1.88 -8.39
N ALA A 74 -3.28 -1.67 -8.86
CA ALA A 74 -3.63 -1.86 -10.26
C ALA A 74 -4.27 -0.62 -10.89
N SER A 75 -3.86 -0.33 -12.13
CA SER A 75 -4.43 0.75 -12.95
C SER A 75 -4.38 2.12 -12.26
N ILE A 76 -3.22 2.48 -11.70
CA ILE A 76 -3.01 3.74 -11.00
C ILE A 76 -2.49 4.82 -11.96
N LEU A 77 -3.13 5.98 -11.93
CA LEU A 77 -2.62 7.19 -12.57
C LEU A 77 -2.38 8.27 -11.51
N CYS A 78 -1.11 8.60 -11.27
CA CYS A 78 -0.73 9.65 -10.33
C CYS A 78 0.50 10.45 -10.75
N ASN A 79 0.95 11.39 -9.92
CA ASN A 79 2.26 12.02 -10.08
C ASN A 79 3.33 11.33 -9.23
N TYR A 80 3.00 10.93 -8.00
CA TYR A 80 3.94 10.37 -7.03
C TYR A 80 3.33 9.17 -6.33
N ILE A 81 4.13 8.12 -6.15
CA ILE A 81 3.87 7.01 -5.23
C ILE A 81 5.05 6.93 -4.28
N ASP A 82 4.79 6.91 -2.98
CA ASP A 82 5.76 6.61 -1.94
C ASP A 82 5.26 5.42 -1.12
N LEU A 83 6.14 4.44 -0.92
CA LEU A 83 5.89 3.23 -0.15
C LEU A 83 7.03 3.05 0.83
N ASN A 84 6.76 3.22 2.12
CA ASN A 84 7.73 2.98 3.17
C ASN A 84 7.28 1.80 4.04
N MET A 85 8.19 0.85 4.24
CA MET A 85 7.99 -0.28 5.13
C MET A 85 9.17 -0.39 6.09
N ASP A 86 8.92 -0.22 7.38
CA ASP A 86 9.95 -0.18 8.40
C ASP A 86 9.72 -1.22 9.49
N SER A 87 10.79 -1.93 9.86
CA SER A 87 10.79 -2.88 10.98
C SER A 87 9.72 -3.99 10.86
N ILE A 88 9.53 -4.50 9.65
CA ILE A 88 8.59 -5.58 9.36
C ILE A 88 9.21 -6.94 9.69
N LEU A 89 8.45 -7.79 10.40
CA LEU A 89 8.77 -9.19 10.64
C LEU A 89 7.65 -10.07 10.10
N CYS A 90 7.90 -10.80 9.01
CA CYS A 90 6.89 -11.67 8.42
C CYS A 90 7.47 -12.92 7.75
N ASN A 91 6.61 -13.81 7.27
CA ASN A 91 7.07 -14.97 6.49
C ASN A 91 7.08 -14.66 4.99
N TYR A 92 6.13 -13.87 4.50
CA TYR A 92 5.96 -13.54 3.10
C TYR A 92 5.55 -12.08 2.93
N ILE A 93 6.13 -11.43 1.94
CA ILE A 93 5.69 -10.15 1.39
C ILE A 93 5.46 -10.37 -0.11
N ASP A 94 4.31 -9.96 -0.61
CA ASP A 94 4.01 -9.86 -2.02
C ASP A 94 3.67 -8.40 -2.34
N LEU A 95 4.43 -7.78 -3.24
CA LEU A 95 4.11 -6.47 -3.80
C LEU A 95 3.85 -6.62 -5.29
N ASN A 96 2.63 -6.31 -5.72
CA ASN A 96 2.26 -6.29 -7.13
C ASN A 96 1.85 -4.89 -7.58
N MET A 97 2.45 -4.42 -8.67
CA MET A 97 2.12 -3.15 -9.30
C MET A 97 1.87 -3.32 -10.80
N ASP A 98 0.61 -3.12 -11.19
CA ASP A 98 0.14 -3.32 -12.55
C ASP A 98 -0.39 -2.03 -13.18
N SER A 99 0.09 -1.71 -14.38
CA SER A 99 -0.40 -0.57 -15.17
C SER A 99 -0.35 0.77 -14.43
N ILE A 100 0.81 1.07 -13.86
CA ILE A 100 1.07 2.32 -13.15
C ILE A 100 1.63 3.37 -14.12
N LEU A 101 1.00 4.54 -14.15
CA LEU A 101 1.53 5.73 -14.83
C LEU A 101 1.74 6.84 -13.80
N CYS A 102 3.00 7.15 -13.50
CA CYS A 102 3.37 8.12 -12.46
C CYS A 102 4.72 8.75 -12.72
N LYS A 103 4.94 10.02 -12.36
CA LYS A 103 6.24 10.66 -12.61
C LYS A 103 7.37 10.10 -11.74
N TYR A 104 7.03 9.70 -10.51
CA TYR A 104 8.00 9.20 -9.53
C TYR A 104 7.38 8.08 -8.70
N ILE A 105 8.18 7.04 -8.47
CA ILE A 105 7.93 6.00 -7.47
C ILE A 105 9.13 5.95 -6.55
N GLU A 106 8.87 6.01 -5.25
CA GLU A 106 9.83 5.71 -4.20
C GLU A 106 9.34 4.48 -3.43
N ILE A 107 10.25 3.56 -3.15
CA ILE A 107 9.99 2.37 -2.34
C ILE A 107 11.16 2.23 -1.39
N ASN A 108 10.91 2.43 -0.10
CA ASN A 108 11.89 2.22 0.95
C ASN A 108 11.48 1.04 1.82
N MET A 109 12.46 0.22 2.16
CA MET A 109 12.28 -0.97 2.97
C MET A 109 13.42 -1.08 3.96
N ASP A 110 13.16 -0.77 5.22
CA ASP A 110 14.16 -0.81 6.28
C ASP A 110 13.88 -1.90 7.32
N ALA A 111 14.95 -2.61 7.70
CA ALA A 111 14.92 -3.65 8.72
C ALA A 111 13.85 -4.75 8.51
N ILE A 112 13.60 -5.13 7.24
CA ILE A 112 12.69 -6.22 6.89
C ILE A 112 13.33 -7.59 7.16
N LEU A 113 12.69 -8.38 8.02
CA LEU A 113 13.03 -9.79 8.20
C LEU A 113 11.90 -10.66 7.66
N CYS A 114 12.14 -11.26 6.48
CA CYS A 114 11.17 -12.09 5.78
C CYS A 114 11.82 -13.37 5.22
N ASN A 115 11.03 -14.46 5.09
CA ASN A 115 11.52 -15.67 4.40
C ASN A 115 11.43 -15.53 2.87
N TYR A 116 10.39 -14.84 2.38
CA TYR A 116 10.15 -14.67 0.94
C TYR A 116 9.60 -13.28 0.65
N ILE A 117 10.18 -12.62 -0.36
CA ILE A 117 9.68 -11.37 -0.89
C ILE A 117 9.48 -11.60 -2.38
N ASP A 118 8.25 -11.39 -2.85
CA ASP A 118 7.91 -11.30 -4.26
C ASP A 118 7.61 -9.84 -4.61
N LEU A 119 8.18 -9.38 -5.73
CA LEU A 119 8.04 -8.01 -6.22
C LEU A 119 7.75 -8.10 -7.71
N ASN A 120 6.50 -7.84 -8.10
CA ASN A 120 6.10 -7.79 -9.50
C ASN A 120 5.75 -6.37 -9.93
N MET A 121 6.31 -5.98 -11.08
CA MET A 121 6.07 -4.68 -11.71
C MET A 121 5.96 -4.89 -13.22
N ASP A 122 4.73 -4.90 -13.74
CA ASP A 122 4.49 -5.22 -15.14
C ASP A 122 4.68 -4.00 -16.06
N SER A 123 3.81 -3.01 -15.93
CA SER A 123 3.68 -1.86 -16.84
C SER A 123 3.76 -0.54 -16.09
N VAL A 124 4.86 -0.36 -15.37
CA VAL A 124 5.21 0.90 -14.71
C VAL A 124 5.84 1.85 -15.72
N SER A 125 5.23 3.01 -15.91
CA SER A 125 5.71 4.06 -16.81
C SER A 125 5.88 5.38 -16.06
N THR A 126 7.08 5.95 -16.20
CA THR A 126 7.48 7.23 -15.57
C THR A 126 7.68 8.35 -16.57
#